data_AF-A0A7W5ZQQ6-F1
#
_entry.id   AF-A0A7W5ZQQ6-F1
#
_cell.length_a   1.000
_cell.length_b   1.000
_cell.length_c   1.000
_cell.angle_alpha   90.00
_cell.angle_beta   90.00
_cell.angle_gamma   90.00
#
_symmetry.space_group_name_H-M   'P 1'
#
loop_
_entity.id
_entity.type
_entity.pdbx_description
1 polymer ?
#
loop_
_entity_poly.entity_id
_entity_poly.type
_entity_poly.pdbx_seq_one_letter_code
_entity_poly.pdbx_strand_id
1 'polypeptide(L)'
;MSATAISPETTTVSTALTVNGTQRPLQELFPNLFETLVDEDTGEETLEPKIIYIEGRPKIYRFDGKTGRFNLDGKEDLGTEFSFQPFAWRLFSGGLFDRKESTQWVEFFFLDADLCVSTIMFNNTSAINFKEAREKIVYQRKKFEDLKFVLKAEKKDYEITLPDGKTQKGNYFAATFQFEEGDLGFRKLGRDVARAYNVYGVVTLQNTVTTFLSDWFPKHLIYGLPLIEPPKEEVRSEPLPVVEPIPVEEVQIVSKSSSKKSSRK
;
A
#
# COMPACT_ATOMS: atom_id res chain seq x y z
N MET A 1 -5.46 29.82 43.28
CA MET A 1 -5.88 28.86 42.25
C MET A 1 -4.62 28.39 41.54
N SER A 2 -4.18 27.15 41.81
CA SER A 2 -2.99 26.60 41.14
C SER A 2 -3.38 26.09 39.75
N ALA A 3 -2.71 26.62 38.73
CA ALA A 3 -2.75 26.05 37.39
C ALA A 3 -1.94 24.76 37.39
N THR A 4 -2.63 23.62 37.27
CA THR A 4 -1.98 22.33 36.99
C THR A 4 -1.48 22.37 35.56
N ALA A 5 -0.16 22.39 35.39
CA ALA A 5 0.48 22.21 34.08
C ALA A 5 0.14 20.80 33.56
N ILE A 6 -0.46 20.74 32.38
CA ILE A 6 -0.68 19.49 31.65
C ILE A 6 0.67 19.11 31.05
N SER A 7 1.25 18.01 31.53
CA SER A 7 2.42 17.38 30.91
C SER A 7 2.04 16.92 29.50
N PRO A 8 2.89 17.15 28.47
CA PRO A 8 2.63 16.59 27.15
C PRO A 8 2.63 15.06 27.26
N GLU A 9 1.59 14.42 26.72
CA GLU A 9 1.54 12.97 26.59
C GLU A 9 2.69 12.53 25.68
N THR A 10 3.71 11.89 26.28
CA THR A 10 4.82 11.30 25.55
C THR A 10 4.26 10.22 24.63
N THR A 11 4.40 10.43 23.32
CA THR A 11 4.03 9.46 22.30
C THR A 11 4.90 8.21 22.48
N THR A 12 4.36 7.16 23.09
CA THR A 12 5.09 5.93 23.36
C THR A 12 5.23 5.12 22.08
N VAL A 13 6.33 5.32 21.37
CA VAL A 13 6.83 4.34 20.41
C VAL A 13 7.29 3.12 21.21
N SER A 14 6.75 1.93 20.93
CA SER A 14 7.25 0.69 21.55
C SER A 14 8.75 0.55 21.27
N THR A 15 9.59 0.47 22.31
CA THR A 15 11.06 0.46 22.16
C THR A 15 11.64 -0.95 21.98
N ALA A 16 10.80 -1.98 22.06
CA ALA A 16 11.21 -3.37 21.96
C ALA A 16 10.13 -4.25 21.32
N LEU A 17 10.54 -5.39 20.78
CA LEU A 17 9.65 -6.46 20.30
C LEU A 17 9.91 -7.75 21.06
N THR A 18 8.83 -8.48 21.34
CA THR A 18 8.93 -9.84 21.86
C THR A 18 9.16 -10.80 20.71
N VAL A 19 10.30 -11.47 20.73
CA VAL A 19 10.76 -12.39 19.70
C VAL A 19 11.09 -13.72 20.36
N ASN A 20 10.36 -14.79 20.01
CA ASN A 20 10.42 -16.10 20.69
C ASN A 20 10.29 -16.03 22.22
N GLY A 21 9.40 -15.17 22.71
CA GLY A 21 9.21 -14.95 24.16
C GLY A 21 10.30 -14.13 24.84
N THR A 22 11.30 -13.64 24.10
CA THR A 22 12.37 -12.77 24.62
C THR A 22 12.19 -11.35 24.10
N GLN A 23 12.21 -10.37 24.99
CA GLN A 23 12.13 -8.97 24.62
C GLN A 23 13.48 -8.49 24.07
N ARG A 24 13.49 -7.95 22.84
CA ARG A 24 14.69 -7.40 22.19
C ARG A 24 14.47 -5.93 21.80
N PRO A 25 15.45 -5.05 22.04
CA PRO A 25 15.35 -3.64 21.64
C PRO A 25 15.18 -3.49 20.13
N LEU A 26 14.37 -2.53 19.70
CA LEU A 26 14.16 -2.26 18.27
C LEU A 26 15.46 -1.88 17.54
N GLN A 27 16.35 -1.13 18.19
CA GLN A 27 17.63 -0.70 17.62
C GLN A 27 18.58 -1.86 17.30
N GLU A 28 18.50 -2.97 18.04
CA GLU A 28 19.29 -4.18 17.76
C GLU A 28 18.72 -4.92 16.54
N LEU A 29 17.38 -5.00 16.45
CA LEU A 29 16.69 -5.73 15.41
C LEU A 29 16.67 -4.98 14.06
N PHE A 30 16.58 -3.65 14.11
CA PHE A 30 16.38 -2.79 12.96
C PHE A 30 17.25 -1.52 13.04
N PRO A 31 18.57 -1.65 12.97
CA PRO A 31 19.49 -0.51 13.13
C PRO A 31 19.29 0.60 12.08
N ASN A 32 18.76 0.27 10.89
CA ASN A 32 18.49 1.27 9.85
C ASN A 32 17.41 2.30 10.24
N LEU A 33 16.59 1.98 11.25
CA LEU A 33 15.51 2.85 11.73
C LEU A 33 15.99 3.92 12.71
N PHE A 34 17.28 3.92 13.06
CA PHE A 34 17.87 4.82 14.05
C PHE A 34 19.00 5.65 13.44
N GLU A 35 19.23 6.83 13.98
CA GLU A 35 20.41 7.67 13.76
C GLU A 35 21.10 7.99 15.07
N THR A 36 22.40 8.21 14.97
CA THR A 36 23.19 8.78 16.05
C THR A 36 23.07 10.29 15.98
N LEU A 37 22.61 10.91 17.06
CA LEU A 37 22.73 12.33 17.32
C LEU A 37 23.89 12.55 18.28
N VAL A 38 24.59 13.66 18.12
CA VAL A 38 25.70 14.06 19.00
C VAL A 38 25.31 15.38 19.63
N ASP A 39 25.25 15.41 20.96
CA ASP A 39 25.01 16.64 21.71
C ASP A 39 26.25 17.56 21.56
N GLU A 40 26.05 18.78 21.05
CA GLU A 40 27.15 19.68 20.70
C GLU A 40 27.89 20.22 21.92
N ASP A 41 27.24 20.30 23.08
CA ASP A 41 27.80 20.87 24.31
C ASP A 41 28.56 19.81 25.14
N THR A 42 28.10 18.56 25.11
CA THR A 42 28.62 17.46 25.94
C THR A 42 29.41 16.41 25.15
N GLY A 43 29.20 16.34 23.83
CA GLY A 43 29.75 15.29 22.97
C GLY A 43 29.13 13.91 23.18
N GLU A 44 28.02 13.81 23.92
CA GLU A 44 27.31 12.56 24.15
C GLU A 44 26.59 12.10 22.88
N GLU A 45 26.77 10.82 22.53
CA GLU A 45 26.09 10.20 21.39
C GLU A 45 24.78 9.51 21.86
N THR A 46 23.65 9.90 21.28
CA THR A 46 22.35 9.26 21.52
C THR A 46 21.82 8.62 20.24
N LEU A 47 21.17 7.46 20.37
CA LEU A 47 20.49 6.81 19.25
C LEU A 47 19.00 7.16 19.28
N GLU A 48 18.52 7.84 18.23
CA GLU A 48 17.12 8.23 18.11
C GLU A 48 16.43 7.56 16.91
N PRO A 49 15.13 7.20 17.02
CA PRO A 49 14.37 6.69 15.89
C PRO A 49 14.19 7.77 14.80
N LYS A 50 14.51 7.43 13.56
CA LYS A 50 14.29 8.27 12.37
C LYS A 50 12.83 8.34 11.94
N ILE A 51 12.08 7.27 12.24
CA ILE A 51 10.73 7.08 11.69
C ILE A 51 9.71 7.70 12.64
N ILE A 52 8.93 8.63 12.11
CA ILE A 52 7.85 9.28 12.85
C ILE A 52 6.55 8.53 12.57
N TYR A 53 6.00 7.90 13.60
CA TYR A 53 4.73 7.20 13.50
C TYR A 53 3.97 7.18 14.82
N ILE A 54 2.73 7.63 14.79
CA ILE A 54 1.77 7.43 15.87
C ILE A 54 0.95 6.21 15.50
N GLU A 55 1.06 5.13 16.29
CA GLU A 55 0.40 3.86 15.98
C GLU A 55 -1.11 4.04 15.74
N GLY A 56 -1.60 3.52 14.61
CA GLY A 56 -2.99 3.65 14.19
C GLY A 56 -3.36 5.01 13.58
N ARG A 57 -2.43 5.97 13.51
CA ARG A 57 -2.64 7.34 13.02
C ARG A 57 -1.55 7.77 12.02
N PRO A 58 -1.42 7.08 10.87
CA PRO A 58 -0.52 7.51 9.81
C PRO A 58 -0.90 8.90 9.29
N LYS A 59 0.09 9.67 8.82
CA LYS A 59 -0.10 10.98 8.18
C LYS A 59 -0.96 10.82 6.93
N ILE A 60 -2.05 11.58 6.82
CA ILE A 60 -3.11 11.29 5.85
C ILE A 60 -2.93 12.14 4.59
N TYR A 61 -2.60 11.49 3.48
CA TYR A 61 -2.69 12.05 2.14
C TYR A 61 -4.04 11.69 1.53
N ARG A 62 -4.65 12.64 0.79
CA ARG A 62 -5.97 12.45 0.17
C ARG A 62 -5.93 12.82 -1.30
N PHE A 63 -6.78 12.14 -2.07
CA PHE A 63 -7.15 12.53 -3.42
C PHE A 63 -8.60 12.99 -3.43
N ASP A 64 -8.85 14.23 -3.84
CA ASP A 64 -10.21 14.75 -3.97
C ASP A 64 -10.75 14.50 -5.38
N GLY A 65 -11.65 13.52 -5.51
CA GLY A 65 -12.30 13.18 -6.78
C GLY A 65 -13.22 14.27 -7.33
N LYS A 66 -13.52 15.36 -6.60
CA LYS A 66 -14.27 16.51 -7.13
C LYS A 66 -13.36 17.49 -7.86
N THR A 67 -12.17 17.74 -7.33
CA THR A 67 -11.23 18.74 -7.84
C THR A 67 -10.07 18.14 -8.62
N GLY A 68 -9.83 16.84 -8.48
CA GLY A 68 -8.66 16.17 -9.04
C GLY A 68 -7.35 16.54 -8.33
N ARG A 69 -7.43 17.06 -7.11
CA ARG A 69 -6.26 17.56 -6.36
C ARG A 69 -5.86 16.56 -5.28
N PHE A 70 -4.56 16.33 -5.17
CA PHE A 70 -3.96 15.68 -4.02
C PHE A 70 -3.74 16.70 -2.91
N ASN A 71 -3.91 16.29 -1.67
CA ASN A 71 -3.66 17.15 -0.53
C ASN A 71 -3.13 16.38 0.67
N LEU A 72 -2.40 17.09 1.54
CA LEU A 72 -2.01 16.61 2.84
C LEU A 72 -3.01 17.10 3.89
N ASP A 73 -3.59 16.14 4.61
CA ASP A 73 -4.61 16.33 5.64
C ASP A 73 -5.79 17.26 5.25
N GLY A 74 -6.19 17.30 3.97
CA GLY A 74 -7.29 18.16 3.52
C GLY A 74 -6.96 19.65 3.50
N LYS A 75 -5.70 20.04 3.72
CA LYS A 75 -5.28 21.43 3.94
C LYS A 75 -4.26 21.89 2.92
N GLU A 76 -3.14 21.20 2.84
CA GLU A 76 -2.05 21.58 1.96
C GLU A 76 -2.23 20.93 0.60
N ASP A 77 -2.20 21.74 -0.45
CA ASP A 77 -2.44 21.28 -1.80
C ASP A 77 -1.15 20.80 -2.46
N LEU A 78 -1.18 19.56 -2.95
CA LEU A 78 -0.04 18.88 -3.56
C LEU A 78 -0.13 18.85 -5.09
N GLY A 79 -1.18 19.43 -5.68
CA GLY A 79 -1.38 19.49 -7.13
C GLY A 79 -2.17 18.32 -7.70
N THR A 80 -2.03 18.07 -9.00
CA THR A 80 -2.82 17.06 -9.77
C THR A 80 -2.07 15.76 -10.02
N GLU A 81 -0.81 15.68 -9.59
CA GLU A 81 0.04 14.50 -9.67
C GLU A 81 0.66 14.24 -8.30
N PHE A 82 0.82 12.97 -7.93
CA PHE A 82 1.43 12.59 -6.66
C PHE A 82 2.22 11.30 -6.84
N SER A 83 3.44 11.25 -6.28
CA SER A 83 4.31 10.09 -6.40
C SER A 83 4.74 9.59 -5.04
N PHE A 84 4.78 8.27 -4.88
CA PHE A 84 5.25 7.60 -3.67
C PHE A 84 5.70 6.18 -3.97
N GLN A 85 6.56 5.62 -3.13
CA GLN A 85 6.88 4.19 -3.13
C GLN A 85 6.23 3.56 -1.91
N PRO A 86 5.26 2.64 -2.06
CA PRO A 86 4.65 1.99 -0.92
C PRO A 86 5.62 0.98 -0.31
N PHE A 87 5.52 0.76 1.00
CA PHE A 87 6.11 -0.40 1.66
C PHE A 87 5.05 -1.40 2.11
N ALA A 88 3.79 -0.98 2.21
CA ALA A 88 2.67 -1.87 2.45
C ALA A 88 1.42 -1.37 1.73
N TRP A 89 0.51 -2.27 1.40
CA TRP A 89 -0.77 -1.91 0.80
C TRP A 89 -1.81 -2.99 1.06
N ARG A 90 -3.08 -2.64 0.88
CA ARG A 90 -4.19 -3.60 0.89
C ARG A 90 -5.38 -3.14 0.07
N LEU A 91 -6.18 -4.12 -0.32
CA LEU A 91 -7.53 -3.98 -0.87
C LEU A 91 -8.52 -4.53 0.13
N PHE A 92 -9.55 -3.74 0.43
CA PHE A 92 -10.62 -4.15 1.34
C PHE A 92 -11.94 -3.55 0.91
N SER A 93 -13.04 -4.10 1.42
CA SER A 93 -14.37 -3.50 1.29
C SER A 93 -14.91 -3.15 2.66
N GLY A 94 -15.59 -2.01 2.79
CA GLY A 94 -16.21 -1.60 4.05
C GLY A 94 -16.85 -0.22 3.98
N GLY A 95 -17.70 0.06 4.96
CA GLY A 95 -18.29 1.37 5.19
C GLY A 95 -17.33 2.23 6.01
N LEU A 96 -16.74 3.25 5.39
CA LEU A 96 -15.83 4.20 6.05
C LEU A 96 -16.41 5.61 6.04
N PHE A 97 -16.01 6.43 7.01
CA PHE A 97 -16.36 7.86 7.10
C PHE A 97 -17.88 8.11 7.09
N ASP A 98 -18.58 7.42 7.99
CA ASP A 98 -20.04 7.48 8.15
C ASP A 98 -20.86 7.04 6.92
N ARG A 99 -20.19 6.42 5.93
CA ARG A 99 -20.88 5.80 4.79
C ARG A 99 -21.38 4.41 5.20
N LYS A 100 -22.69 4.22 5.09
CA LYS A 100 -23.35 2.93 5.36
C LYS A 100 -23.07 1.90 4.26
N GLU A 101 -22.83 2.36 3.04
CA GLU A 101 -22.58 1.49 1.90
C GLU A 101 -21.16 0.92 1.93
N SER A 102 -21.06 -0.41 1.78
CA SER A 102 -19.78 -1.07 1.61
C SER A 102 -19.16 -0.66 0.28
N THR A 103 -18.03 0.02 0.35
CA THR A 103 -17.27 0.48 -0.81
C THR A 103 -15.95 -0.28 -0.89
N GLN A 104 -15.47 -0.58 -2.09
CA GLN A 104 -14.12 -1.11 -2.28
C GLN A 104 -13.09 0.02 -2.15
N TRP A 105 -12.04 -0.26 -1.37
CA TRP A 105 -10.93 0.64 -1.09
C TRP A 105 -9.60 -0.03 -1.46
N VAL A 106 -8.67 0.78 -1.95
CA VAL A 106 -7.23 0.49 -1.91
C VAL A 106 -6.57 1.48 -0.96
N GLU A 107 -5.69 0.97 -0.10
CA GLU A 107 -4.91 1.74 0.85
C GLU A 107 -3.44 1.41 0.67
N PHE A 108 -2.61 2.45 0.61
CA PHE A 108 -1.15 2.34 0.56
C PHE A 108 -0.55 3.00 1.78
N PHE A 109 0.55 2.41 2.26
CA PHE A 109 1.40 2.97 3.29
C PHE A 109 2.80 3.21 2.72
N PHE A 110 3.34 4.38 3.00
CA PHE A 110 4.63 4.84 2.50
C PHE A 110 5.30 5.75 3.54
N LEU A 111 6.59 6.03 3.37
CA LEU A 111 7.28 7.09 4.10
C LEU A 111 7.30 8.33 3.22
N ASP A 112 6.93 9.47 3.79
CA ASP A 112 7.07 10.75 3.10
C ASP A 112 8.49 11.34 3.25
N ALA A 113 8.67 12.56 2.76
CA ALA A 113 9.98 13.24 2.78
C ALA A 113 10.51 13.45 4.21
N ASP A 114 9.63 13.52 5.21
CA ASP A 114 9.97 13.72 6.62
C ASP A 114 10.07 12.38 7.38
N LEU A 115 10.15 11.25 6.65
CA LEU A 115 10.13 9.89 7.21
C LEU A 115 8.92 9.60 8.11
N CYS A 116 7.80 10.28 7.86
CA CYS A 116 6.54 10.00 8.53
C CYS A 116 5.86 8.81 7.85
N VAL A 117 5.41 7.84 8.65
CA VAL A 117 4.50 6.80 8.15
C VAL A 117 3.19 7.46 7.71
N SER A 118 2.94 7.34 6.41
CA SER A 118 1.88 8.04 5.71
C SER A 118 0.94 7.06 5.03
N THR A 119 -0.31 7.46 4.82
CA THR A 119 -1.33 6.67 4.11
C THR A 119 -2.00 7.49 3.03
N ILE A 120 -2.36 6.83 1.93
CA ILE A 120 -3.27 7.36 0.92
C ILE A 120 -4.27 6.27 0.51
N MET A 121 -5.54 6.67 0.39
CA MET A 121 -6.63 5.76 0.07
C MET A 121 -7.39 6.20 -1.17
N PHE A 122 -7.84 5.22 -1.96
CA PHE A 122 -8.69 5.44 -3.12
C PHE A 122 -9.89 4.49 -3.09
N ASN A 123 -11.02 4.96 -3.63
CA ASN A 123 -12.23 4.18 -3.81
C ASN A 123 -12.77 4.34 -5.24
N ASN A 124 -13.92 3.72 -5.52
CA ASN A 124 -14.68 3.87 -6.77
C ASN A 124 -13.78 3.66 -8.02
N THR A 125 -13.92 4.51 -9.04
CA THR A 125 -13.16 4.44 -10.29
C THR A 125 -11.65 4.40 -10.07
N SER A 126 -11.11 5.11 -9.08
CA SER A 126 -9.69 5.07 -8.76
C SER A 126 -9.26 3.69 -8.23
N ALA A 127 -10.06 3.05 -7.37
CA ALA A 127 -9.77 1.69 -6.91
C ALA A 127 -9.88 0.65 -8.04
N ILE A 128 -10.77 0.87 -9.01
CA ILE A 128 -10.88 0.04 -10.23
C ILE A 128 -9.61 0.20 -11.09
N ASN A 129 -9.16 1.44 -11.33
CA ASN A 129 -7.92 1.72 -12.07
C ASN A 129 -6.70 1.03 -11.42
N PHE A 130 -6.63 0.99 -10.09
CA PHE A 130 -5.57 0.25 -9.40
C PHE A 130 -5.64 -1.25 -9.65
N LYS A 131 -6.83 -1.86 -9.73
CA LYS A 131 -6.97 -3.30 -10.01
C LYS A 131 -6.32 -3.68 -11.33
N GLU A 132 -6.51 -2.87 -12.37
CA GLU A 132 -5.87 -3.07 -13.68
C GLU A 132 -4.34 -2.93 -13.59
N ALA A 133 -3.84 -1.91 -12.88
CA ALA A 133 -2.40 -1.74 -12.66
C ALA A 133 -1.81 -2.92 -11.87
N ARG A 134 -2.53 -3.41 -10.85
CA ARG A 134 -2.14 -4.57 -10.06
C ARG A 134 -1.99 -5.83 -10.91
N GLU A 135 -2.95 -6.10 -11.79
CA GLU A 135 -2.88 -7.26 -12.69
C GLU A 135 -1.61 -7.19 -13.56
N LYS A 136 -1.30 -6.03 -14.14
CA LYS A 136 -0.06 -5.82 -14.91
C LYS A 136 1.20 -6.09 -14.07
N ILE A 137 1.27 -5.54 -12.86
CA ILE A 137 2.41 -5.72 -11.93
C ILE A 137 2.61 -7.20 -11.60
N VAL A 138 1.53 -7.91 -11.27
CA VAL A 138 1.55 -9.34 -10.92
C VAL A 138 2.04 -10.18 -12.10
N TYR A 139 1.51 -9.95 -13.30
CA TYR A 139 1.94 -10.70 -14.49
C TYR A 139 3.36 -10.36 -14.95
N GLN A 140 3.89 -9.19 -14.58
CA GLN A 140 5.31 -8.84 -14.73
C GLN A 140 6.22 -9.44 -13.66
N ARG A 141 5.67 -10.21 -12.69
CA ARG A 141 6.38 -10.77 -11.54
C ARG A 141 7.10 -9.70 -10.69
N LYS A 142 6.55 -8.49 -10.67
CA LYS A 142 7.05 -7.38 -9.85
C LYS A 142 6.32 -7.33 -8.52
N LYS A 143 7.00 -6.85 -7.47
CA LYS A 143 6.35 -6.53 -6.20
C LYS A 143 5.99 -5.05 -6.14
N PHE A 144 4.93 -4.71 -5.42
CA PHE A 144 4.45 -3.32 -5.33
C PHE A 144 5.44 -2.43 -4.58
N GLU A 145 6.12 -3.03 -3.60
CA GLU A 145 7.11 -2.39 -2.75
C GLU A 145 8.42 -2.04 -3.49
N ASP A 146 8.56 -2.56 -4.71
CA ASP A 146 9.70 -2.33 -5.60
C ASP A 146 9.42 -1.23 -6.61
N LEU A 147 8.23 -0.64 -6.56
CA LEU A 147 7.75 0.28 -7.56
C LEU A 147 7.46 1.63 -6.94
N LYS A 148 7.92 2.67 -7.62
CA LYS A 148 7.46 4.02 -7.37
C LYS A 148 6.20 4.26 -8.20
N PHE A 149 5.10 4.53 -7.53
CA PHE A 149 3.84 4.89 -8.17
C PHE A 149 3.86 6.37 -8.52
N VAL A 150 3.36 6.67 -9.72
CA VAL A 150 3.10 8.02 -10.21
C VAL A 150 1.60 8.10 -10.49
N LEU A 151 0.90 8.83 -9.64
CA LEU A 151 -0.54 9.02 -9.74
C LEU A 151 -0.86 10.30 -10.48
N LYS A 152 -1.85 10.24 -11.36
CA LYS A 152 -2.36 11.41 -12.08
C LYS A 152 -3.87 11.48 -12.02
N ALA A 153 -4.39 12.69 -11.80
CA ALA A 153 -5.81 12.96 -11.87
C ALA A 153 -6.30 12.95 -13.33
N GLU A 154 -7.27 12.11 -13.63
CA GLU A 154 -7.92 12.05 -14.93
C GLU A 154 -9.39 12.48 -14.80
N LYS A 155 -9.80 13.48 -15.58
CA LYS A 155 -11.19 13.92 -15.63
C LYS A 155 -12.04 12.88 -16.37
N LYS A 156 -13.17 12.53 -15.77
CA LYS A 156 -14.19 11.65 -16.34
C LYS A 156 -15.52 12.39 -16.36
N ASP A 157 -16.13 12.48 -17.53
CA ASP A 157 -17.49 12.99 -17.67
C ASP A 157 -18.49 11.83 -17.49
N TYR A 158 -19.66 12.13 -16.95
CA TYR A 158 -20.75 11.17 -16.82
C TYR A 158 -22.07 11.78 -17.26
N GLU A 159 -22.95 10.90 -17.73
CA GLU A 159 -24.33 11.20 -18.07
C GLU A 159 -25.19 10.07 -17.52
N ILE A 160 -26.05 10.38 -16.54
CA ILE A 160 -26.97 9.42 -15.95
C ILE A 160 -28.41 9.87 -16.19
N THR A 161 -29.27 8.93 -16.55
CA THR A 161 -30.71 9.16 -16.60
C THR A 161 -31.31 8.83 -15.24
N LEU A 162 -31.90 9.81 -14.59
CA LEU A 162 -32.57 9.67 -13.30
C LEU A 162 -33.92 8.95 -13.47
N PRO A 163 -34.47 8.36 -12.39
CA PRO A 163 -35.77 7.68 -12.44
C PRO A 163 -36.94 8.56 -12.91
N ASP A 164 -36.82 9.88 -12.80
CA ASP A 164 -37.82 10.85 -13.28
C ASP A 164 -37.68 11.20 -14.78
N GLY A 165 -36.79 10.50 -15.49
CA GLY A 165 -36.53 10.68 -16.92
C GLY A 165 -35.62 11.87 -17.24
N LYS A 166 -35.15 12.63 -16.24
CA LYS A 166 -34.19 13.72 -16.46
C LYS A 166 -32.78 13.19 -16.60
N THR A 167 -32.02 13.80 -17.50
CA THR A 167 -30.60 13.54 -17.68
C THR A 167 -29.79 14.45 -16.78
N GLN A 168 -28.94 13.89 -15.94
CA GLN A 168 -27.92 14.61 -15.18
C GLN A 168 -26.55 14.37 -15.81
N LYS A 169 -25.88 15.46 -16.18
CA LYS A 169 -24.49 15.46 -16.66
C LYS A 169 -23.59 16.06 -15.61
N GLY A 170 -22.38 15.55 -15.49
CA GLY A 170 -21.37 16.10 -14.61
C GLY A 170 -20.00 15.53 -14.92
N ASN A 171 -19.04 15.86 -14.07
CA ASN A 171 -17.72 15.28 -14.13
C ASN A 171 -17.21 14.94 -12.73
N TYR A 172 -16.21 14.09 -12.70
CA TYR A 172 -15.41 13.77 -11.53
C TYR A 172 -13.97 13.49 -11.99
N PHE A 173 -13.06 13.34 -11.05
CA PHE A 173 -11.69 12.93 -11.30
C PHE A 173 -11.42 11.56 -10.70
N ALA A 174 -10.73 10.72 -11.45
CA ALA A 174 -10.21 9.44 -11.00
C ALA A 174 -8.68 9.47 -10.99
N ALA A 175 -8.06 8.81 -10.02
CA ALA A 175 -6.62 8.62 -10.00
C ALA A 175 -6.26 7.49 -10.97
N THR A 176 -5.27 7.72 -11.83
CA THR A 176 -4.63 6.70 -12.67
C THR A 176 -3.30 6.29 -12.04
N PHE A 177 -2.91 5.04 -12.27
CA PHE A 177 -1.75 4.44 -11.61
C PHE A 177 -0.71 4.07 -12.66
N GLN A 178 0.37 4.85 -12.71
CA GLN A 178 1.58 4.51 -13.45
C GLN A 178 2.66 4.09 -12.46
N PHE A 179 3.65 3.33 -12.92
CA PHE A 179 4.73 2.86 -12.06
C PHE A 179 6.06 2.76 -12.81
N GLU A 180 7.12 3.05 -12.08
CA GLU A 180 8.52 2.90 -12.49
C GLU A 180 9.29 2.11 -11.41
N GLU A 181 10.52 1.71 -11.71
CA GLU A 181 11.39 1.07 -10.70
C GLU A 181 11.59 2.01 -9.52
N GLY A 182 11.40 1.49 -8.31
CA GLY A 182 11.60 2.22 -7.07
C GLY A 182 13.05 2.19 -6.60
N ASP A 183 13.29 2.89 -5.49
CA ASP A 183 14.58 2.92 -4.80
C ASP A 183 14.77 1.65 -3.93
N LEU A 184 15.89 0.95 -4.13
CA LEU A 184 16.22 -0.27 -3.40
C LEU A 184 16.60 -0.03 -1.93
N GLY A 185 17.22 1.12 -1.63
CA GLY A 185 17.50 1.55 -0.26
C GLY A 185 16.21 1.84 0.50
N PHE A 186 15.28 2.55 -0.16
CA PHE A 186 13.94 2.80 0.37
C PHE A 186 13.17 1.50 0.59
N ARG A 187 13.27 0.53 -0.32
CA ARG A 187 12.69 -0.80 -0.14
C ARG A 187 13.14 -1.45 1.17
N LYS A 188 14.44 -1.41 1.47
CA LYS A 188 15.00 -1.99 2.71
C LYS A 188 14.43 -1.27 3.93
N LEU A 189 14.40 0.07 3.90
CA LEU A 189 13.86 0.88 4.99
C LEU A 189 12.37 0.59 5.24
N GLY A 190 11.56 0.58 4.18
CA GLY A 190 10.13 0.29 4.26
C GLY A 190 9.83 -1.11 4.80
N ARG A 191 10.64 -2.11 4.43
CA ARG A 191 10.55 -3.47 5.00
C ARG A 191 10.83 -3.49 6.50
N ASP A 192 11.86 -2.77 6.94
CA ASP A 192 12.21 -2.69 8.36
C ASP A 192 11.10 -1.97 9.14
N VAL A 193 10.52 -0.89 8.58
CA VAL A 193 9.33 -0.21 9.15
C VAL A 193 8.16 -1.18 9.30
N ALA A 194 7.80 -1.92 8.25
CA ALA A 194 6.67 -2.83 8.27
C ALA A 194 6.83 -4.01 9.26
N ARG A 195 8.07 -4.34 9.63
CA ARG A 195 8.40 -5.38 10.62
C ARG A 195 8.50 -4.83 12.04
N ALA A 196 8.92 -3.58 12.19
CA ALA A 196 9.11 -2.92 13.48
C ALA A 196 7.81 -2.32 14.03
N TYR A 197 6.93 -1.83 13.16
CA TYR A 197 5.72 -1.09 13.53
C TYR A 197 4.44 -1.78 13.05
N ASN A 198 3.40 -1.73 13.88
CA ASN A 198 2.05 -2.08 13.46
C ASN A 198 1.48 -0.95 12.60
N VAL A 199 1.71 -1.03 11.29
CA VAL A 199 1.23 -0.01 10.36
C VAL A 199 -0.22 -0.26 9.97
N TYR A 200 -1.12 0.65 10.39
CA TYR A 200 -2.54 0.65 10.06
C TYR A 200 -3.18 2.01 10.34
N GLY A 201 -4.33 2.30 9.73
CA GLY A 201 -5.22 3.38 10.16
C GLY A 201 -6.32 2.86 11.06
N VAL A 202 -6.51 3.40 12.26
CA VAL A 202 -7.54 2.93 13.21
C VAL A 202 -8.95 2.94 12.61
N VAL A 203 -9.24 3.94 11.78
CA VAL A 203 -10.54 4.11 11.09
C VAL A 203 -10.83 3.01 10.07
N THR A 204 -9.82 2.24 9.68
CA THR A 204 -9.90 1.23 8.62
C THR A 204 -9.80 -0.22 9.14
N LEU A 205 -9.64 -0.41 10.46
CA LEU A 205 -9.62 -1.73 11.08
C LEU A 205 -11.02 -2.27 11.42
N GLN A 206 -11.98 -1.38 11.64
CA GLN A 206 -13.35 -1.77 12.02
C GLN A 206 -14.24 -1.84 10.79
N ASN A 207 -15.12 -2.85 10.73
CA ASN A 207 -16.14 -3.00 9.69
C ASN A 207 -15.59 -3.07 8.25
N THR A 208 -14.37 -3.59 8.09
CA THR A 208 -13.75 -3.84 6.79
C THR A 208 -13.45 -5.32 6.59
N VAL A 209 -13.51 -5.76 5.33
CA VAL A 209 -13.13 -7.11 4.92
C VAL A 209 -11.97 -6.99 3.94
N THR A 210 -10.78 -7.40 4.37
CA THR A 210 -9.57 -7.36 3.54
C THR A 210 -9.57 -8.51 2.54
N THR A 211 -9.40 -8.20 1.26
CA THR A 211 -9.40 -9.17 0.16
C THR A 211 -7.99 -9.45 -0.35
N PHE A 212 -7.15 -8.42 -0.44
CA PHE A 212 -5.74 -8.57 -0.78
C PHE A 212 -4.90 -7.69 0.13
N LEU A 213 -3.69 -8.12 0.41
CA LEU A 213 -2.71 -7.35 1.15
C LEU A 213 -1.31 -7.70 0.67
N SER A 214 -0.41 -6.75 0.87
CA SER A 214 0.99 -6.90 0.52
C SER A 214 1.71 -7.86 1.47
N ASP A 215 2.88 -8.36 1.07
CA ASP A 215 3.65 -9.32 1.88
C ASP A 215 3.98 -8.75 3.27
N TRP A 216 4.20 -7.43 3.34
CA TRP A 216 4.64 -6.73 4.53
C TRP A 216 3.51 -6.04 5.30
N PHE A 217 2.26 -6.14 4.86
CA PHE A 217 1.16 -5.65 5.67
C PHE A 217 1.06 -6.47 6.98
N PRO A 218 0.77 -5.85 8.15
CA PRO A 218 0.76 -6.57 9.43
C PRO A 218 -0.43 -7.56 9.51
N LYS A 219 -0.21 -8.79 9.05
CA LYS A 219 -1.25 -9.85 8.93
C LYS A 219 -1.92 -10.20 10.26
N HIS A 220 -1.23 -10.02 11.38
CA HIS A 220 -1.78 -10.23 12.72
C HIS A 220 -2.98 -9.32 13.02
N LEU A 221 -3.01 -8.10 12.47
CA LEU A 221 -4.11 -7.14 12.65
C LEU A 221 -5.39 -7.57 11.93
N ILE A 222 -5.27 -8.40 10.89
CA ILE A 222 -6.39 -8.84 10.06
C ILE A 222 -6.86 -10.23 10.45
N TYR A 223 -5.91 -11.15 10.67
CA TYR A 223 -6.19 -12.57 10.86
C TYR A 223 -6.00 -13.06 12.30
N GLY A 224 -5.57 -12.20 13.23
CA GLY A 224 -5.22 -12.61 14.60
C GLY A 224 -4.02 -13.56 14.66
N LEU A 225 -3.20 -13.61 13.60
CA LEU A 225 -1.99 -14.45 13.55
C LEU A 225 -0.92 -13.93 14.51
N PRO A 226 -0.07 -14.78 15.11
CA PRO A 226 1.06 -14.31 15.90
C PRO A 226 2.09 -13.57 15.02
N LEU A 227 2.85 -12.64 15.62
CA LEU A 227 4.01 -12.01 14.96
C LEU A 227 5.04 -13.10 14.61
N ILE A 228 5.27 -13.32 13.31
CA ILE A 228 6.27 -14.29 12.82
C ILE A 228 7.60 -13.55 12.64
N GLU A 229 8.69 -14.15 13.12
CA GLU A 229 10.03 -13.58 12.95
C GLU A 229 10.33 -13.28 11.47
N PRO A 230 11.08 -12.21 11.16
CA PRO A 230 11.67 -12.10 9.85
C PRO A 230 12.51 -13.36 9.59
N PRO A 231 12.37 -14.04 8.44
CA PRO A 231 13.28 -15.12 8.09
C PRO A 231 14.70 -14.56 8.20
N LYS A 232 15.58 -15.29 8.90
CA LYS A 232 17.02 -15.00 8.91
C LYS A 232 17.42 -14.86 7.44
N GLU A 233 18.15 -13.81 7.09
CA GLU A 233 18.72 -13.69 5.74
C GLU A 233 19.62 -14.92 5.53
N GLU A 234 19.07 -15.95 4.88
CA GLU A 234 19.86 -17.06 4.40
C GLU A 234 20.79 -16.48 3.33
N VAL A 235 22.09 -16.51 3.64
CA VAL A 235 23.14 -16.35 2.66
C VAL A 235 22.78 -17.27 1.50
N ARG A 236 22.42 -16.70 0.34
CA ARG A 236 22.09 -17.47 -0.86
C ARG A 236 23.26 -18.38 -1.21
N SER A 237 23.16 -19.65 -0.87
CA SER A 237 24.00 -20.71 -1.42
C SER A 237 23.39 -21.15 -2.75
N GLU A 238 24.09 -20.76 -3.82
CA GLU A 238 24.06 -21.24 -5.22
C GLU A 238 22.73 -21.26 -6.02
N PRO A 239 22.78 -20.92 -7.33
CA PRO A 239 21.60 -20.95 -8.18
C PRO A 239 21.14 -22.40 -8.45
N LEU A 240 19.83 -22.63 -8.34
CA LEU A 240 19.20 -23.87 -8.76
C LEU A 240 19.36 -24.08 -10.28
N PRO A 241 19.51 -25.34 -10.75
CA PRO A 241 19.68 -25.63 -12.16
C PRO A 241 18.44 -25.21 -12.96
N VAL A 242 18.70 -24.57 -14.09
CA VAL A 242 17.70 -24.14 -15.07
C VAL A 242 16.93 -25.37 -15.55
N VAL A 243 15.62 -25.42 -15.27
CA VAL A 243 14.73 -26.41 -15.88
C VAL A 243 14.49 -25.97 -17.31
N GLU A 244 14.95 -26.76 -18.28
CA GLU A 244 14.70 -26.53 -19.69
C GLU A 244 13.19 -26.58 -20.00
N PRO A 245 12.68 -25.70 -20.88
CA PRO A 245 11.28 -25.71 -21.25
C PRO A 245 10.89 -27.00 -21.98
N ILE A 246 9.76 -27.58 -21.58
CA ILE A 246 9.13 -28.74 -22.23
C ILE A 246 8.77 -28.36 -23.68
N PRO A 247 9.10 -29.19 -24.69
CA PRO A 247 8.74 -28.90 -26.08
C PRO A 247 7.22 -28.95 -26.25
N VAL A 248 6.65 -27.92 -26.89
CA VAL A 248 5.25 -27.91 -27.30
C VAL A 248 5.15 -28.70 -28.61
N GLU A 249 4.52 -29.88 -28.59
CA GLU A 249 4.17 -30.57 -29.84
C GLU A 249 3.10 -29.77 -30.59
N GLU A 250 3.37 -29.47 -31.87
CA GLU A 250 2.44 -28.81 -32.78
C GLU A 250 1.16 -29.64 -32.96
N VAL A 251 0.04 -29.11 -32.49
CA VAL A 251 -1.28 -29.65 -32.83
C VAL A 251 -1.58 -29.30 -34.28
N GLN A 252 -1.46 -30.29 -35.17
CA GLN A 252 -1.88 -30.17 -36.57
C GLN A 252 -3.41 -29.94 -36.63
N ILE A 253 -3.78 -28.75 -37.12
CA ILE A 253 -5.17 -28.40 -37.44
C ILE A 253 -5.55 -29.15 -38.72
N VAL A 254 -6.35 -30.21 -38.60
CA VAL A 254 -6.98 -30.86 -39.75
C VAL A 254 -8.20 -30.05 -40.16
N SER A 255 -8.02 -29.17 -41.14
CA SER A 255 -9.10 -28.58 -41.93
C SER A 255 -9.45 -29.49 -43.11
N LYS A 256 -10.73 -29.87 -43.26
CA LYS A 256 -11.40 -30.24 -44.54
C LYS A 256 -12.90 -30.31 -44.29
N SER A 257 -13.64 -29.21 -44.55
CA SER A 257 -14.32 -28.88 -45.81
C SER A 257 -15.51 -29.79 -46.13
N SER A 258 -16.70 -29.22 -45.99
CA SER A 258 -17.98 -29.75 -46.43
C SER A 258 -18.13 -29.66 -47.96
N SER A 259 -18.68 -30.70 -48.59
CA SER A 259 -19.34 -30.57 -49.90
C SER A 259 -20.52 -31.53 -50.04
N LYS A 260 -21.68 -30.94 -50.33
CA LYS A 260 -22.98 -31.54 -50.65
C LYS A 260 -22.97 -32.49 -51.86
N LYS A 261 -23.81 -33.53 -51.81
CA LYS A 261 -24.73 -34.04 -52.87
C LYS A 261 -25.56 -35.17 -52.24
N SER A 262 -26.85 -35.04 -51.95
CA SER A 262 -28.01 -35.11 -52.86
C SER A 262 -27.95 -36.20 -53.92
N SER A 263 -28.63 -37.34 -53.66
CA SER A 263 -29.50 -38.00 -54.64
C SER A 263 -30.36 -39.11 -53.99
N ARG A 264 -31.65 -39.10 -54.34
CA ARG A 264 -32.72 -40.08 -54.12
C ARG A 264 -32.33 -41.54 -54.35
N LYS A 265 -32.88 -42.46 -53.54
CA LYS A 265 -33.99 -43.35 -53.93
C LYS A 265 -34.65 -43.94 -52.68
#